data_AF-A0A6J5XAU1-F1
#
_entry.id   AF-A0A6J5XAU1-F1
#
_cell.length_a   1.000
_cell.length_b   1.000
_cell.length_c   1.000
_cell.angle_alpha   90.00
_cell.angle_beta   90.00
_cell.angle_gamma   90.00
#
_symmetry.space_group_name_H-M   'P 1'
#
loop_
_entity.id
_entity.type
_entity.pdbx_description
1 polymer ?
#
loop_
_entity_poly.entity_id
_entity_poly.type
_entity_poly.pdbx_seq_one_letter_code
_entity_poly.pdbx_strand_id
1 'polypeptide(L)'
;MVEAPPGQDLFVSKMLHKAVIEVNEEGTEAAAVTVTSASFSLAPCKPRKTVDFVADHPFLFLIREEMTGAVLFIGQLLNPLQG
;
A
#
# COMPACT_ATOMS: atom_id res chain seq x y z
N MET A 1 -30.17 -35.54 -23.11
CA MET A 1 -29.21 -34.43 -23.24
C MET A 1 -30.03 -33.26 -23.78
N VAL A 2 -30.44 -32.33 -22.91
CA VAL A 2 -31.32 -31.21 -23.31
C VAL A 2 -30.42 -30.16 -23.95
N GLU A 3 -30.65 -29.92 -25.23
CA GLU A 3 -29.89 -28.98 -26.05
C GLU A 3 -30.36 -27.56 -25.72
N ALA A 4 -29.45 -26.69 -25.29
CA ALA A 4 -29.75 -25.28 -25.02
C ALA A 4 -30.00 -24.54 -26.34
N PRO A 5 -30.98 -23.61 -26.40
CA PRO A 5 -31.31 -22.90 -27.63
C PRO A 5 -30.14 -22.04 -28.14
N PRO A 6 -29.90 -21.97 -29.46
CA PRO A 6 -28.79 -21.22 -30.01
C PRO A 6 -29.05 -19.71 -29.90
N GLY A 7 -28.05 -18.98 -29.38
CA GLY A 7 -27.96 -17.52 -29.56
C GLY A 7 -28.53 -16.65 -28.44
N GLN A 8 -28.36 -17.02 -27.17
CA GLN A 8 -28.43 -16.02 -26.09
C GLN A 8 -27.05 -15.39 -25.93
N ASP A 9 -26.95 -14.09 -26.20
CA ASP A 9 -25.72 -13.32 -25.97
C ASP A 9 -25.40 -13.33 -24.48
N LEU A 10 -24.34 -14.05 -24.11
CA LEU A 10 -23.81 -14.06 -22.76
C LEU A 10 -22.89 -12.85 -22.57
N PHE A 11 -23.29 -11.94 -21.71
CA PHE A 11 -22.46 -10.79 -21.34
C PHE A 11 -22.48 -10.54 -19.84
N VAL A 12 -21.38 -9.98 -19.31
CA VAL A 12 -21.29 -9.57 -17.92
C VAL A 12 -22.12 -8.29 -17.75
N SER A 13 -23.23 -8.40 -17.04
CA SER A 13 -24.12 -7.26 -16.81
C SER A 13 -23.60 -6.31 -15.72
N LYS A 14 -22.94 -6.85 -14.69
CA LYS A 14 -22.43 -6.07 -13.55
C LYS A 14 -21.31 -6.82 -12.84
N MET A 15 -20.28 -6.09 -12.41
CA MET A 15 -19.25 -6.59 -11.51
C MET A 15 -19.12 -5.62 -10.34
N LEU A 16 -19.28 -6.12 -9.12
CA LEU A 16 -19.20 -5.32 -7.90
C LEU A 16 -17.93 -5.67 -7.14
N HIS A 17 -17.13 -4.66 -6.84
CA HIS A 17 -15.91 -4.80 -6.03
C HIS A 17 -15.98 -3.82 -4.87
N LYS A 18 -15.75 -4.32 -3.65
CA LYS A 18 -15.69 -3.52 -2.42
C LYS A 18 -14.39 -3.87 -1.70
N ALA A 19 -13.63 -2.86 -1.33
CA ALA A 19 -12.40 -2.97 -0.55
C ALA A 19 -12.45 -1.98 0.61
N VAL A 20 -11.82 -2.32 1.73
CA VAL A 20 -11.69 -1.48 2.92
C VAL A 20 -10.23 -1.53 3.36
N ILE A 21 -9.67 -0.39 3.74
CA ILE A 21 -8.29 -0.25 4.20
C ILE A 21 -8.35 0.49 5.53
N GLU A 22 -7.65 -0.04 6.53
CA GLU A 22 -7.49 0.55 7.85
C GLU A 22 -5.99 0.75 8.10
N VAL A 23 -5.63 1.92 8.61
CA VAL A 23 -4.24 2.26 8.94
C VAL A 23 -4.23 2.70 10.40
N ASN A 24 -3.45 2.01 11.21
CA ASN A 24 -3.25 2.31 12.63
C ASN A 24 -1.78 2.06 13.02
N GLU A 25 -1.43 2.43 14.24
CA GLU A 25 -0.08 2.31 14.77
C GLU A 25 0.35 0.84 14.95
N GLU A 26 -0.57 -0.04 15.33
CA GLU A 26 -0.31 -1.47 15.54
C GLU A 26 0.23 -2.15 14.26
N GLY A 27 -0.24 -1.72 13.08
CA GLY A 27 0.22 -2.22 11.78
C GLY A 27 1.60 -1.72 11.34
N THR A 28 2.19 -0.73 12.02
CA THR A 28 3.42 -0.02 11.60
C THR A 28 4.53 -0.02 12.68
N GLU A 29 4.27 -0.54 13.88
CA GLU A 29 5.09 -0.28 15.09
C GLU A 29 6.50 -0.94 15.12
N ALA A 30 6.91 -1.77 14.15
CA ALA A 30 8.05 -2.69 14.38
C ALA A 30 9.21 -2.72 13.36
N ALA A 31 9.34 -1.80 12.40
CA ALA A 31 10.36 -1.95 11.34
C ALA A 31 11.66 -1.11 11.48
N ALA A 32 11.80 -0.20 12.45
CA ALA A 32 12.91 0.76 12.44
C ALA A 32 13.65 0.93 13.78
N VAL A 33 13.95 -0.16 14.49
CA VAL A 33 15.09 -0.14 15.42
C VAL A 33 16.35 -0.46 14.61
N THR A 34 16.83 0.50 13.82
CA THR A 34 18.19 0.42 13.28
C THR A 34 19.14 0.80 14.42
N VAL A 35 19.52 -0.18 15.25
CA VAL A 35 20.64 0.00 16.18
C VAL A 35 21.87 0.25 15.31
N THR A 36 22.33 1.50 15.26
CA THR A 36 23.63 1.83 14.68
C THR A 36 24.72 1.30 15.62
N SER A 37 24.90 -0.01 15.65
CA SER A 37 26.13 -0.64 16.13
C SER A 37 27.22 -0.48 15.06
N ALA A 38 27.44 0.76 14.62
CA ALA A 38 28.63 1.10 13.85
C ALA A 38 29.77 1.30 14.86
N SER A 39 30.32 0.17 15.27
CA SER A 39 31.61 0.04 15.93
C SER A 39 32.65 0.94 15.25
N PHE A 40 33.30 1.77 16.07
CA PHE A 40 34.66 2.32 15.89
C PHE A 40 35.15 2.43 14.44
N SER A 41 34.87 3.55 13.78
CA SER A 41 35.77 4.03 12.71
C SER A 41 35.78 5.56 12.70
N LEU A 42 36.99 6.12 12.81
CA LEU A 42 37.31 7.55 12.90
C LEU A 42 37.11 8.31 11.57
N ALA A 43 36.10 7.98 10.79
CA ALA A 43 35.73 8.75 9.60
C ALA A 43 34.61 9.73 9.95
N PRO A 44 34.69 11.02 9.56
CA PRO A 44 33.54 11.93 9.64
C PRO A 44 32.51 11.51 8.59
N CYS A 45 31.75 10.46 8.89
CA CYS A 45 30.52 10.16 8.18
C CYS A 45 29.59 11.35 8.42
N LYS A 46 29.42 12.22 7.43
CA LYS A 46 28.36 13.23 7.48
C LYS A 46 27.06 12.49 7.85
N PRO A 47 26.38 12.87 8.96
CA PRO A 47 25.13 12.23 9.30
C PRO A 47 24.21 12.35 8.08
N ARG A 48 23.61 11.23 7.66
CA ARG A 48 22.59 11.25 6.61
C ARG A 48 21.56 12.28 7.05
N LYS A 49 21.28 13.29 6.20
CA LYS A 49 20.26 14.28 6.49
C LYS A 49 18.96 13.55 6.76
N THR A 50 18.36 13.81 7.91
CA THR A 50 17.01 13.36 8.21
C THR A 50 16.07 13.96 7.17
N VAL A 51 15.18 13.13 6.63
CA VAL A 51 14.14 13.57 5.69
C VAL A 51 12.84 13.54 6.46
N ASP A 52 12.18 14.69 6.56
CA ASP A 52 10.86 14.79 7.16
C ASP A 52 9.81 14.37 6.13
N PHE A 53 8.95 13.43 6.53
CA PHE A 53 7.77 13.04 5.75
C PHE A 53 6.53 13.41 6.54
N VAL A 54 5.83 14.46 6.09
CA VAL A 54 4.63 14.99 6.73
C VAL A 54 3.47 14.81 5.76
N ALA A 55 2.60 13.83 6.02
CA ALA A 55 1.43 13.51 5.21
C ALA A 55 0.17 14.25 5.72
N ASP A 56 0.27 15.57 5.87
CA ASP A 56 -0.79 16.47 6.36
C ASP A 56 -1.71 17.02 5.26
N HIS A 57 -1.63 16.45 4.06
CA HIS A 57 -2.36 16.86 2.86
C HIS A 57 -2.65 15.62 1.99
N PRO A 58 -3.54 15.71 0.98
CA PRO A 58 -3.89 14.56 0.17
C PRO A 58 -2.70 13.85 -0.48
N PHE A 59 -2.67 12.53 -0.36
CA PHE A 59 -1.58 11.69 -0.90
C PHE A 59 -2.10 10.41 -1.57
N LEU A 60 -1.26 9.82 -2.42
CA LEU A 60 -1.48 8.51 -3.01
C LEU A 60 -0.80 7.43 -2.17
N PHE A 61 -1.41 6.25 -2.11
CA PHE A 61 -0.81 5.09 -1.47
C PHE A 61 -0.98 3.84 -2.33
N LEU A 62 -0.08 2.89 -2.10
CA LEU A 62 -0.08 1.59 -2.77
C LEU A 62 0.34 0.50 -1.78
N ILE A 63 -0.36 -0.63 -1.82
CA ILE A 63 0.04 -1.85 -1.14
C ILE A 63 0.50 -2.78 -2.25
N ARG A 64 1.80 -3.06 -2.29
CA ARG A 64 2.42 -3.92 -3.30
C ARG A 64 3.12 -5.10 -2.63
N GLU A 65 3.04 -6.25 -3.28
CA GLU A 65 3.90 -7.39 -2.94
C GLU A 65 5.31 -7.10 -3.48
N GLU A 66 6.33 -7.32 -2.66
CA GLU A 66 7.68 -6.79 -2.92
C GLU A 66 8.41 -7.52 -4.05
N MET A 67 8.32 -8.86 -4.09
CA MET A 67 9.12 -9.71 -4.96
C MET A 67 8.65 -9.70 -6.42
N THR A 68 7.34 -9.80 -6.62
CA THR A 68 6.68 -9.77 -7.93
C THR A 68 6.34 -8.35 -8.37
N GLY A 69 6.19 -7.43 -7.41
CA GLY A 69 5.75 -6.07 -7.67
C GLY A 69 4.26 -5.94 -7.97
N ALA A 70 3.47 -6.98 -7.76
CA ALA A 70 2.03 -6.94 -7.92
C ALA A 70 1.40 -5.89 -6.99
N VAL A 71 0.56 -5.00 -7.55
CA VAL A 71 -0.20 -4.01 -6.79
C VAL A 71 -1.48 -4.67 -6.28
N LEU A 72 -1.60 -4.80 -4.97
CA LEU A 72 -2.75 -5.39 -4.29
C LEU A 72 -3.83 -4.34 -4.04
N PHE A 73 -3.42 -3.13 -3.65
CA PHE A 73 -4.30 -1.98 -3.47
C PHE A 73 -3.63 -0.71 -3.98
N ILE A 74 -4.45 0.19 -4.51
CA ILE A 74 -4.06 1.54 -4.90
C ILE A 74 -5.19 2.49 -4.52
N GLY A 75 -4.84 3.66 -4.01
CA GLY A 75 -5.84 4.64 -3.63
C GLY A 75 -5.27 6.02 -3.35
N GLN A 76 -6.18 6.93 -3.04
CA GLN A 76 -5.88 8.29 -2.65
C GLN A 76 -6.58 8.58 -1.32
N LEU A 77 -5.85 9.16 -0.36
CA LEU A 77 -6.43 9.70 0.85
C LEU A 77 -6.64 11.20 0.68
N LEU A 78 -7.90 11.61 0.52
CA LEU A 78 -8.27 13.03 0.39
C LEU A 78 -8.61 13.65 1.75
N ASN A 79 -9.27 12.88 2.62
CA ASN A 79 -9.68 13.33 3.95
C ASN A 79 -9.66 12.13 4.93
N PRO A 80 -8.75 12.12 5.91
CA PRO A 80 -8.66 11.04 6.90
C PRO A 80 -9.83 10.99 7.89
N LEU A 81 -10.62 12.07 8.00
CA LEU A 81 -11.77 12.15 8.92
C LEU A 81 -13.07 11.61 8.33
N GLN A 82 -13.07 11.18 7.06
CA GLN A 82 -14.26 10.77 6.31
C GLN A 82 -14.40 9.24 6.15
N GLY A 83 -13.81 8.46 7.07
CA GLY A 83 -13.90 7.00 7.12
C GLY A 83 -15.04 6.48 7.98
#